data_AF-A0A6I5WSZ3-F1
#
_entry.id   AF-A0A6I5WSZ3-F1
#
_cell.length_a   1.000
_cell.length_b   1.000
_cell.length_c   1.000
_cell.angle_alpha   90.00
_cell.angle_beta   90.00
_cell.angle_gamma   90.00
#
_symmetry.space_group_name_H-M   'P 1'
#
loop_
_entity.id
_entity.type
_entity.pdbx_description
1 polymer ?
#
loop_
_entity_poly.entity_id
_entity_poly.type
_entity_poly.pdbx_seq_one_letter_code
_entity_poly.pdbx_strand_id
1 'polypeptide(L)'
;MLWRGAGQYPRLSDPWRPRQDAADGAGHRLARSDPRQWPGLWRAAHPRGFGRGVPRNEGLDPRLHHAAQGVAVGAGGYAAHLRGDAADAGERVSVDLAALPYRPCVGIMLVNGEGKVFVGQRIDAPKGSRGEGDRWQMPQGGIDDGEDLHVAAFRELGEETGVGEHHATIIAQTREELLYDLPDDLLGKLWGGKYRGQRQHWVLMRFTGEDADVRLDAHDPPEFFEWKWLEPELLPELIVPFKRRVYRAVLEEFAGLI
;
A
#
# COMPACT_ATOMS: atom_id res chain seq x y z
N MET A 1 17.83 -5.67 -55.82
CA MET A 1 16.35 -5.73 -55.81
C MET A 1 15.88 -5.23 -54.46
N LEU A 2 15.15 -4.12 -54.46
CA LEU A 2 14.64 -3.41 -53.28
C LEU A 2 13.33 -4.07 -52.82
N TRP A 3 13.13 -4.24 -51.52
CA TRP A 3 11.79 -4.41 -50.96
C TRP A 3 11.56 -3.43 -49.81
N ARG A 4 10.67 -2.48 -50.09
CA ARG A 4 10.07 -1.51 -49.17
C ARG A 4 8.77 -2.13 -48.63
N GLY A 5 8.46 -1.88 -47.36
CA GLY A 5 7.17 -2.30 -46.79
C GLY A 5 6.96 -1.72 -45.39
N ALA A 6 6.85 -0.39 -45.30
CA ALA A 6 6.41 0.29 -44.08
C ALA A 6 4.88 0.23 -43.99
N GLY A 7 4.36 -0.54 -43.02
CA GLY A 7 2.96 -0.50 -42.62
C GLY A 7 2.70 0.71 -41.72
N GLN A 8 1.94 1.67 -42.23
CA GLN A 8 1.49 2.85 -41.50
C GLN A 8 0.32 2.46 -40.58
N TYR A 9 0.52 2.53 -39.27
CA TYR A 9 -0.59 2.60 -38.32
C TYR A 9 -1.03 4.06 -38.16
N PRO A 10 -2.34 4.36 -38.10
CA PRO A 10 -2.82 5.72 -37.88
C PRO A 10 -2.41 6.20 -36.48
N ARG A 11 -1.77 7.38 -36.43
CA ARG A 11 -1.46 8.08 -35.18
C ARG A 11 -2.79 8.48 -34.53
N LEU A 12 -3.18 7.77 -33.47
CA LEU A 12 -4.14 8.30 -32.51
C LEU A 12 -3.49 9.53 -31.87
N SER A 13 -4.19 10.66 -31.95
CA SER A 13 -3.81 11.91 -31.31
C SER A 13 -3.68 11.71 -29.81
N ASP A 14 -2.48 11.93 -29.29
CA ASP A 14 -2.19 11.99 -27.86
C ASP A 14 -2.96 13.16 -27.23
N PRO A 15 -3.96 12.92 -26.36
CA PRO A 15 -4.78 13.99 -25.78
C PRO A 15 -4.05 14.79 -24.69
N TRP A 16 -2.81 14.43 -24.34
CA TRP A 16 -2.06 15.07 -23.26
C TRP A 16 -0.76 15.72 -23.74
N ARG A 17 -0.90 16.71 -24.63
CA ARG A 17 0.12 17.76 -24.80
C ARG A 17 -0.01 18.78 -23.66
N PRO A 18 1.05 19.03 -22.86
CA PRO A 18 1.05 20.12 -21.90
C PRO A 18 0.88 21.46 -22.61
N ARG A 19 -0.01 22.33 -22.11
CA ARG A 19 0.02 23.75 -22.49
C ARG A 19 1.31 24.36 -21.93
N GLN A 20 2.11 24.96 -22.82
CA GLN A 20 3.18 25.85 -22.41
C GLN A 20 2.55 27.18 -22.03
N ASP A 21 2.49 27.48 -20.74
CA ASP A 21 2.34 28.84 -20.25
C ASP A 21 3.62 29.24 -19.49
N ALA A 22 3.92 30.52 -19.58
CA ALA A 22 5.24 31.13 -19.55
C ALA A 22 6.04 30.95 -18.25
N ALA A 23 7.36 30.88 -18.44
CA ALA A 23 8.36 31.00 -17.40
C ALA A 23 8.37 32.41 -16.80
N ASP A 24 8.38 32.49 -15.47
CA ASP A 24 9.04 33.58 -14.74
C ASP A 24 9.81 32.98 -13.56
N GLY A 25 11.09 33.30 -13.52
CA GLY A 25 12.06 32.72 -12.60
C GLY A 25 12.07 33.38 -11.23
N ALA A 26 12.18 32.55 -10.20
CA ALA A 26 12.81 32.92 -8.93
C ALA A 26 13.42 31.66 -8.30
N GLY A 27 14.74 31.58 -8.30
CA GLY A 27 15.47 30.48 -7.67
C GLY A 27 15.28 30.49 -6.16
N HIS A 28 14.58 29.50 -5.61
CA HIS A 28 14.56 29.24 -4.18
C HIS A 28 15.51 28.09 -3.83
N ARG A 29 16.49 28.48 -3.02
CA ARG A 29 17.55 27.67 -2.42
C ARG A 29 16.94 26.61 -1.50
N LEU A 30 17.42 25.37 -1.60
CA LEU A 30 17.08 24.25 -0.69
C LEU A 30 17.25 24.66 0.78
N ALA A 31 16.15 24.72 1.52
CA ALA A 31 16.19 24.79 2.97
C ALA A 31 16.29 23.35 3.52
N ARG A 32 17.45 22.99 4.05
CA ARG A 32 17.57 21.82 4.93
C ARG A 32 16.82 22.16 6.22
N SER A 33 15.77 21.42 6.55
CA SER A 33 15.11 21.51 7.85
C SER A 33 16.06 20.93 8.93
N ASP A 34 16.26 21.69 10.02
CA ASP A 34 17.05 21.27 11.19
C ASP A 34 16.26 20.21 11.98
N PRO A 35 16.80 19.00 12.20
CA PRO A 35 16.14 17.92 12.95
C PRO A 35 15.77 18.27 14.41
N ARG A 36 16.18 19.43 14.92
CA ARG A 36 15.98 19.87 16.31
C ARG A 36 14.76 20.76 16.54
N GLN A 37 13.87 20.94 15.53
CA GLN A 37 12.74 21.87 15.63
C GLN A 37 11.44 21.30 16.22
N TRP A 38 11.40 20.05 16.68
CA TRP A 38 10.19 19.48 17.32
C TRP A 38 10.38 19.22 18.82
N PRO A 39 10.02 20.16 19.71
CA PRO A 39 10.00 19.90 21.14
C PRO A 39 8.77 19.06 21.51
N GLY A 40 9.02 18.02 22.30
CA GLY A 40 8.11 16.90 22.49
C GLY A 40 6.94 17.09 23.44
N LEU A 41 6.04 16.12 23.36
CA LEU A 41 5.07 15.67 24.35
C LEU A 41 4.93 14.17 24.00
N TRP A 42 5.28 13.18 24.82
CA TRP A 42 4.65 12.80 26.07
C TRP A 42 5.49 11.72 26.80
N ARG A 43 5.31 11.60 28.13
CA ARG A 43 5.79 10.50 28.96
C ARG A 43 4.69 9.45 29.15
N ALA A 44 5.02 8.18 28.96
CA ALA A 44 4.35 7.03 29.60
C ALA A 44 5.37 5.88 29.71
N ALA A 45 5.91 5.61 30.90
CA ALA A 45 5.42 4.60 31.86
C ALA A 45 5.75 3.15 31.44
N HIS A 46 6.88 2.64 31.93
CA HIS A 46 7.29 1.23 31.87
C HIS A 46 6.43 0.36 32.80
N PRO A 47 6.35 -0.94 32.48
CA PRO A 47 6.76 -1.95 33.46
C PRO A 47 7.82 -2.91 32.91
N ARG A 48 8.77 -3.25 33.78
CA ARG A 48 9.81 -4.27 33.57
C ARG A 48 9.21 -5.67 33.71
N GLY A 49 9.67 -6.60 32.89
CA GLY A 49 9.44 -8.04 33.10
C GLY A 49 10.31 -8.89 32.18
N PHE A 50 11.26 -9.61 32.77
CA PHE A 50 12.22 -10.54 32.16
C PHE A 50 11.58 -11.78 31.52
N GLY A 51 12.23 -12.38 30.51
CA GLY A 51 11.97 -13.78 30.13
C GLY A 51 12.67 -14.25 28.85
N ARG A 52 13.62 -15.18 29.00
CA ARG A 52 14.55 -15.76 28.00
C ARG A 52 13.88 -16.70 26.97
N GLY A 53 14.48 -16.79 25.77
CA GLY A 53 14.49 -17.95 24.84
C GLY A 53 13.14 -18.25 24.18
N VAL A 54 12.99 -18.74 22.95
CA VAL A 54 13.63 -19.80 22.13
C VAL A 54 12.94 -19.69 20.71
N PRO A 55 13.12 -20.60 19.74
CA PRO A 55 14.14 -20.76 18.70
C PRO A 55 13.71 -20.32 17.27
N ARG A 56 14.61 -20.56 16.30
CA ARG A 56 14.42 -20.49 14.84
C ARG A 56 13.28 -21.39 14.35
N ASN A 57 12.54 -20.94 13.33
CA ASN A 57 11.45 -21.69 12.72
C ASN A 57 11.94 -22.40 11.45
N GLU A 58 12.13 -23.72 11.52
CA GLU A 58 12.26 -24.63 10.39
C GLU A 58 11.02 -25.55 10.36
N GLY A 59 10.38 -25.66 9.19
CA GLY A 59 9.59 -26.84 8.77
C GLY A 59 8.17 -27.01 9.34
N LEU A 60 7.15 -26.76 8.52
CA LEU A 60 5.79 -27.27 8.71
C LEU A 60 5.62 -28.63 8.01
N ASP A 61 5.25 -29.67 8.77
CA ASP A 61 4.78 -30.98 8.28
C ASP A 61 3.22 -31.02 8.30
N PRO A 62 2.54 -31.35 7.18
CA PRO A 62 1.09 -31.41 7.13
C PRO A 62 0.58 -32.87 7.25
N ARG A 63 -0.11 -33.20 8.34
CA ARG A 63 -1.10 -34.31 8.41
C ARG A 63 -1.79 -34.31 9.78
N LEU A 64 -3.08 -34.03 9.82
CA LEU A 64 -4.05 -34.80 10.64
C LEU A 64 -5.46 -34.66 10.04
N HIS A 65 -5.95 -35.77 9.48
CA HIS A 65 -7.35 -36.05 9.17
C HIS A 65 -7.97 -36.87 10.30
N HIS A 66 -9.26 -36.62 10.57
CA HIS A 66 -10.33 -37.46 11.17
C HIS A 66 -11.12 -36.61 12.18
N ALA A 67 -12.42 -36.75 12.40
CA ALA A 67 -13.57 -37.31 11.70
C ALA A 67 -14.76 -36.98 12.62
N ALA A 68 -15.94 -36.64 12.09
CA ALA A 68 -17.19 -36.74 12.83
C ALA A 68 -18.36 -36.99 11.87
N GLN A 69 -19.04 -38.11 12.10
CA GLN A 69 -20.24 -38.58 11.40
C GLN A 69 -21.46 -38.41 12.31
N GLY A 70 -22.64 -38.31 11.68
CA GLY A 70 -23.99 -38.55 12.26
C GLY A 70 -24.66 -37.29 12.80
N VAL A 71 -25.95 -36.99 12.58
CA VAL A 71 -27.13 -37.82 12.32
C VAL A 71 -28.20 -36.99 11.57
N ALA A 72 -29.03 -37.66 10.76
CA ALA A 72 -30.13 -37.10 9.97
C ALA A 72 -31.51 -37.36 10.60
N VAL A 73 -32.44 -36.40 10.52
CA VAL A 73 -33.92 -36.49 10.34
C VAL A 73 -34.46 -35.04 10.30
N GLY A 74 -35.45 -34.60 9.51
CA GLY A 74 -36.42 -35.27 8.66
C GLY A 74 -37.20 -34.24 7.82
N ALA A 75 -38.14 -34.76 7.03
CA ALA A 75 -38.86 -34.13 5.93
C ALA A 75 -39.86 -33.01 6.32
N GLY A 76 -40.15 -32.13 5.33
CA GLY A 76 -41.29 -31.22 5.36
C GLY A 76 -41.30 -30.30 4.14
N GLY A 77 -41.95 -30.72 3.05
CA GLY A 77 -42.15 -29.87 1.88
C GLY A 77 -43.28 -28.86 2.08
N TYR A 78 -43.15 -27.69 1.47
CA TYR A 78 -44.26 -26.85 1.01
C TYR A 78 -43.83 -26.13 -0.26
N ALA A 79 -44.51 -26.46 -1.36
CA ALA A 79 -44.56 -25.64 -2.57
C ALA A 79 -45.98 -25.07 -2.65
N ALA A 80 -46.10 -23.75 -2.81
CA ALA A 80 -47.21 -23.14 -3.56
C ALA A 80 -47.10 -21.61 -3.67
N HIS A 81 -47.36 -21.17 -4.91
CA HIS A 81 -48.05 -19.94 -5.31
C HIS A 81 -47.26 -18.66 -5.60
N LEU A 82 -47.14 -18.44 -6.91
CA LEU A 82 -47.00 -17.14 -7.55
C LEU A 82 -48.20 -16.24 -7.25
N ARG A 83 -47.94 -14.98 -6.90
CA ARG A 83 -48.75 -13.83 -7.29
C ARG A 83 -47.83 -12.61 -7.36
N GLY A 84 -47.80 -12.00 -8.53
CA GLY A 84 -47.02 -10.79 -8.77
C GLY A 84 -47.68 -9.60 -8.11
N ASP A 85 -46.86 -8.78 -7.47
CA ASP A 85 -47.19 -7.40 -7.16
C ASP A 85 -46.11 -6.49 -7.75
N ALA A 86 -46.59 -5.34 -8.19
CA ALA A 86 -45.99 -4.45 -9.17
C ALA A 86 -44.59 -3.95 -8.81
N ALA A 87 -43.78 -3.81 -9.86
CA ALA A 87 -42.47 -3.19 -9.82
C ALA A 87 -42.53 -1.77 -9.22
N ASP A 88 -41.96 -1.62 -8.03
CA ASP A 88 -41.27 -0.40 -7.66
C ASP A 88 -39.95 -0.39 -8.43
N ALA A 89 -39.95 0.23 -9.61
CA ALA A 89 -38.74 0.51 -10.35
C ALA A 89 -38.01 1.66 -9.66
N GLY A 90 -37.49 1.40 -8.45
CA GLY A 90 -36.52 2.26 -7.80
C GLY A 90 -35.38 2.50 -8.79
N GLU A 91 -35.17 3.76 -9.13
CA GLU A 91 -34.10 4.22 -9.99
C GLU A 91 -32.79 3.62 -9.47
N ARG A 92 -32.24 2.65 -10.20
CA ARG A 92 -30.89 2.17 -9.94
C ARG A 92 -29.98 3.32 -10.28
N VAL A 93 -29.62 4.11 -9.27
CA VAL A 93 -28.55 5.09 -9.36
C VAL A 93 -27.30 4.32 -9.76
N SER A 94 -26.97 4.35 -11.05
CA SER A 94 -25.70 3.83 -11.53
C SER A 94 -24.62 4.73 -10.97
N VAL A 95 -23.87 4.24 -9.98
CA VAL A 95 -22.72 4.97 -9.44
C VAL A 95 -21.70 5.12 -10.57
N ASP A 96 -21.40 6.36 -10.95
CA ASP A 96 -20.29 6.65 -11.85
C ASP A 96 -18.97 6.40 -11.09
N LEU A 97 -18.42 5.20 -11.27
CA LEU A 97 -17.18 4.78 -10.60
C LEU A 97 -16.00 5.68 -10.95
N ALA A 98 -16.02 6.32 -12.13
CA ALA A 98 -14.96 7.24 -12.54
C ALA A 98 -15.05 8.57 -11.79
N ALA A 99 -16.22 8.96 -11.28
CA ALA A 99 -16.40 10.19 -10.51
C ALA A 99 -16.09 10.02 -9.01
N LEU A 100 -15.79 8.80 -8.54
CA LEU A 100 -15.47 8.55 -7.13
C LEU A 100 -14.19 9.30 -6.70
N PRO A 101 -14.10 9.73 -5.44
CA PRO A 101 -12.91 10.38 -4.91
C PRO A 101 -11.72 9.41 -4.78
N TYR A 102 -10.55 9.97 -4.52
CA TYR A 102 -9.37 9.20 -4.10
C TYR A 102 -9.33 9.11 -2.57
N ARG A 103 -8.92 7.96 -2.03
CA ARG A 103 -8.67 7.79 -0.60
C ARG A 103 -7.38 8.53 -0.22
N PRO A 104 -7.38 9.43 0.77
CA PRO A 104 -6.15 10.05 1.27
C PRO A 104 -5.32 9.00 2.01
N CYS A 105 -4.05 8.90 1.63
CA CYS A 105 -3.14 7.89 2.16
C CYS A 105 -1.72 8.45 2.30
N VAL A 106 -0.93 7.79 3.15
CA VAL A 106 0.50 8.02 3.27
C VAL A 106 1.25 6.74 2.93
N GLY A 107 2.34 6.85 2.18
CA GLY A 107 3.30 5.77 1.98
C GLY A 107 4.62 6.05 2.69
N ILE A 108 5.30 5.00 3.15
CA ILE A 108 6.56 5.12 3.87
C ILE A 108 7.66 4.40 3.09
N MET A 109 8.68 5.13 2.67
CA MET A 109 9.93 4.52 2.19
C MET A 109 10.90 4.45 3.37
N LEU A 110 10.91 3.31 4.07
CA LEU A 110 11.85 3.07 5.16
C LEU A 110 13.16 2.51 4.61
N VAL A 111 14.27 3.24 4.81
CA VAL A 111 15.61 2.85 4.36
C VAL A 111 16.52 2.51 5.53
N ASN A 112 17.31 1.43 5.43
CA ASN A 112 18.29 1.06 6.43
C ASN A 112 19.64 1.79 6.25
N GLY A 113 20.64 1.47 7.08
CA GLY A 113 21.99 2.07 7.00
C GLY A 113 22.78 1.72 5.74
N GLU A 114 22.35 0.71 4.97
CA GLU A 114 22.96 0.28 3.70
C GLU A 114 22.27 0.93 2.48
N GLY A 115 21.25 1.77 2.68
CA GLY A 115 20.46 2.34 1.58
C GLY A 115 19.39 1.40 1.01
N LYS A 116 19.21 0.21 1.61
CA LYS A 116 18.16 -0.74 1.20
C LYS A 116 16.82 -0.36 1.79
N VAL A 117 15.75 -0.69 1.07
CA VAL A 117 14.37 -0.32 1.40
C VAL A 117 13.64 -1.50 2.02
N PHE A 118 12.87 -1.26 3.06
CA PHE A 118 11.95 -2.23 3.62
C PHE A 118 10.83 -2.56 2.62
N VAL A 119 10.59 -3.84 2.40
CA VAL A 119 9.38 -4.32 1.72
C VAL A 119 8.74 -5.47 2.49
N GLY A 120 7.42 -5.45 2.56
CA GLY A 120 6.60 -6.52 3.12
C GLY A 120 5.82 -7.24 2.02
N GLN A 121 5.69 -8.56 2.15
CA GLN A 121 4.82 -9.37 1.31
C GLN A 121 3.42 -9.42 1.91
N ARG A 122 2.42 -8.95 1.16
CA ARG A 122 1.03 -8.86 1.64
C ARG A 122 0.42 -10.21 1.99
N ILE A 123 -0.29 -10.30 3.11
CA ILE A 123 -0.97 -11.53 3.55
C ILE A 123 -2.09 -11.99 2.60
N ASP A 124 -2.74 -11.06 1.93
CA ASP A 124 -3.88 -11.30 1.05
C ASP A 124 -3.48 -11.50 -0.43
N ALA A 125 -2.18 -11.59 -0.70
CA ALA A 125 -1.68 -11.65 -2.06
C ALA A 125 -2.22 -12.89 -2.81
N PRO A 126 -2.80 -12.74 -4.01
CA PRO A 126 -3.41 -13.85 -4.73
C PRO A 126 -2.40 -14.98 -4.95
N LYS A 127 -2.73 -16.21 -4.52
CA LYS A 127 -1.88 -17.41 -4.65
C LYS A 127 -1.53 -17.81 -6.11
N GLY A 128 -2.00 -17.05 -7.11
CA GLY A 128 -1.75 -17.25 -8.53
C GLY A 128 -1.12 -16.04 -9.25
N SER A 129 -0.63 -15.04 -8.52
CA SER A 129 0.17 -13.95 -9.12
C SER A 129 1.40 -14.57 -9.81
N ARG A 130 1.63 -14.18 -11.07
CA ARG A 130 2.66 -14.77 -11.93
C ARG A 130 4.05 -14.40 -11.40
N GLY A 131 4.60 -15.23 -10.52
CA GLY A 131 5.97 -15.15 -10.01
C GLY A 131 6.11 -14.72 -8.55
N GLU A 132 7.36 -14.60 -8.10
CA GLU A 132 7.70 -14.01 -6.78
C GLU A 132 7.41 -12.50 -6.72
N GLY A 133 7.25 -11.85 -7.89
CA GLY A 133 6.86 -10.44 -8.02
C GLY A 133 5.36 -10.17 -7.86
N ASP A 134 5.01 -8.90 -7.84
CA ASP A 134 3.65 -8.33 -7.69
C ASP A 134 2.99 -8.49 -6.31
N ARG A 135 3.76 -8.76 -5.25
CA ARG A 135 3.23 -8.96 -3.88
C ARG A 135 3.97 -8.22 -2.78
N TRP A 136 5.13 -7.65 -3.12
CA TRP A 136 5.97 -6.91 -2.19
C TRP A 136 5.65 -5.42 -2.32
N GLN A 137 5.41 -4.77 -1.19
CA GLN A 137 5.16 -3.35 -1.12
C GLN A 137 5.85 -2.73 0.09
N MET A 138 6.15 -1.44 -0.02
CA MET A 138 6.48 -0.57 1.09
C MET A 138 5.23 -0.28 1.94
N PRO A 139 5.37 0.09 3.23
CA PRO A 139 4.24 0.32 4.13
C PRO A 139 3.37 1.50 3.69
N GLN A 140 2.05 1.41 3.88
CA GLN A 140 1.12 2.47 3.51
C GLN A 140 -0.33 2.29 3.99
N GLY A 141 -0.87 3.32 4.65
CA GLY A 141 -2.29 3.33 4.99
C GLY A 141 -2.97 4.69 4.90
N GLY A 142 -4.10 4.81 5.61
CA GLY A 142 -5.00 5.96 5.50
C GLY A 142 -4.49 7.16 6.27
N ILE A 143 -4.88 8.35 5.81
CA ILE A 143 -4.77 9.56 6.64
C ILE A 143 -6.19 9.86 7.11
N ASP A 144 -6.39 9.95 8.42
CA ASP A 144 -7.68 10.29 9.02
C ASP A 144 -8.00 11.78 8.84
N ASP A 145 -9.29 12.15 8.98
CA ASP A 145 -9.74 13.52 8.79
C ASP A 145 -9.08 14.46 9.81
N GLY A 146 -8.25 15.38 9.30
CA GLY A 146 -7.49 16.33 10.12
C GLY A 146 -6.22 15.76 10.75
N GLU A 147 -5.86 14.52 10.43
CA GLU A 147 -4.60 13.91 10.87
C GLU A 147 -3.40 14.54 10.13
N ASP A 148 -2.33 14.80 10.87
CA ASP A 148 -1.07 15.27 10.30
C ASP A 148 -0.38 14.15 9.51
N LEU A 149 0.26 14.50 8.39
CA LEU A 149 0.90 13.54 7.50
C LEU A 149 1.99 12.71 8.20
N HIS A 150 2.81 13.32 9.05
CA HIS A 150 3.91 12.63 9.73
C HIS A 150 3.40 11.76 10.87
N VAL A 151 2.35 12.22 11.55
CA VAL A 151 1.63 11.40 12.55
C VAL A 151 1.05 10.15 11.90
N ALA A 152 0.36 10.30 10.76
CA ALA A 152 -0.15 9.16 9.99
C ALA A 152 0.99 8.25 9.55
N ALA A 153 2.10 8.80 9.05
CA ALA A 153 3.24 8.00 8.59
C ALA A 153 3.85 7.13 9.69
N PHE A 154 4.00 7.66 10.91
CA PHE A 154 4.51 6.89 12.05
C PHE A 154 3.50 5.86 12.56
N ARG A 155 2.21 6.20 12.60
CA ARG A 155 1.14 5.26 12.96
C ARG A 155 1.13 4.06 12.01
N GLU A 156 1.08 4.32 10.70
CA GLU A 156 1.05 3.29 9.67
C GLU A 156 2.34 2.46 9.65
N LEU A 157 3.51 3.08 9.86
CA LEU A 157 4.76 2.35 10.03
C LEU A 157 4.69 1.38 11.22
N GLY A 158 4.21 1.85 12.37
CA GLY A 158 4.07 1.04 13.58
C GLY A 158 3.07 -0.09 13.42
N GLU A 159 1.92 0.17 12.80
CA GLU A 159 0.86 -0.82 12.56
C GLU A 159 1.31 -1.92 11.60
N GLU A 160 1.95 -1.57 10.48
CA GLU A 160 2.27 -2.54 9.43
C GLU A 160 3.61 -3.27 9.66
N THR A 161 4.57 -2.67 10.37
CA THR A 161 5.92 -3.24 10.55
C THR A 161 6.35 -3.42 11.99
N GLY A 162 5.58 -2.92 12.97
CA GLY A 162 5.97 -2.92 14.38
C GLY A 162 7.10 -1.96 14.74
N VAL A 163 7.62 -1.20 13.76
CA VAL A 163 8.74 -0.27 13.99
C VAL A 163 8.22 0.96 14.72
N GLY A 164 8.64 1.12 15.98
CA GLY A 164 8.28 2.28 16.77
C GLY A 164 8.99 3.57 16.31
N GLU A 165 8.39 4.72 16.62
CA GLU A 165 8.91 6.04 16.23
C GLU A 165 10.37 6.28 16.65
N HIS A 166 10.81 5.70 17.76
CA HIS A 166 12.18 5.81 18.27
C HIS A 166 13.23 5.04 17.43
N HIS A 167 12.78 4.19 16.50
CA HIS A 167 13.63 3.45 15.56
C HIS A 167 13.55 3.99 14.13
N ALA A 168 12.91 5.15 13.92
CA ALA A 168 12.81 5.77 12.60
C ALA A 168 12.95 7.29 12.68
N THR A 169 13.60 7.89 11.68
CA THR A 169 13.74 9.35 11.57
C THR A 169 13.26 9.81 10.20
N ILE A 170 12.36 10.78 10.15
CA ILE A 170 11.91 11.40 8.89
C ILE A 170 13.06 12.18 8.26
N ILE A 171 13.29 11.93 6.97
CA ILE A 171 14.32 12.61 6.18
C ILE A 171 13.68 13.61 5.22
N ALA A 172 12.61 13.20 4.54
CA ALA A 172 11.91 14.01 3.55
C ALA A 172 10.48 13.51 3.34
N GLN A 173 9.68 14.29 2.62
CA GLN A 173 8.41 13.86 2.06
C GLN A 173 8.33 14.27 0.58
N THR A 174 7.44 13.66 -0.19
CA THR A 174 7.20 14.08 -1.57
C THR A 174 6.60 15.48 -1.62
N ARG A 175 7.01 16.25 -2.63
CA ARG A 175 6.51 17.61 -2.88
C ARG A 175 5.06 17.62 -3.30
N GLU A 176 4.69 16.66 -4.14
CA GLU A 176 3.36 16.54 -4.73
C GLU A 176 2.71 15.23 -4.29
N GLU A 177 1.38 15.18 -4.44
CA GLU A 177 0.61 13.96 -4.27
C GLU A 177 0.80 13.04 -5.48
N LEU A 178 0.96 11.74 -5.21
CA LEU A 178 1.03 10.67 -6.19
C LEU A 178 -0.29 9.91 -6.22
N LEU A 179 -0.92 9.85 -7.39
CA LEU A 179 -2.23 9.24 -7.57
C LEU A 179 -2.10 7.93 -8.34
N TYR A 180 -2.95 6.96 -8.00
CA TYR A 180 -3.18 5.78 -8.82
C TYR A 180 -4.65 5.36 -8.77
N ASP A 181 -5.15 4.84 -9.89
CA ASP A 181 -6.48 4.26 -10.00
C ASP A 181 -6.45 2.77 -9.69
N LEU A 182 -7.53 2.26 -9.12
CA LEU A 182 -7.76 0.83 -9.01
C LEU A 182 -8.08 0.26 -10.40
N PRO A 183 -7.57 -0.94 -10.71
CA PRO A 183 -8.07 -1.74 -11.83
C PRO A 183 -9.60 -1.96 -11.79
N ASP A 184 -10.22 -2.07 -12.96
CA ASP A 184 -11.67 -2.24 -13.11
C ASP A 184 -12.25 -3.41 -12.30
N ASP A 185 -11.48 -4.48 -12.12
CA ASP A 185 -11.89 -5.65 -11.36
C ASP A 185 -11.89 -5.42 -9.83
N LEU A 186 -11.23 -4.37 -9.34
CA LEU A 186 -11.19 -3.97 -7.93
C LEU A 186 -12.09 -2.77 -7.62
N LEU A 187 -12.47 -1.98 -8.64
CA LEU A 187 -13.39 -0.85 -8.50
C LEU A 187 -14.74 -1.30 -7.93
N GLY A 188 -15.27 -0.54 -6.98
CA GLY A 188 -16.54 -0.84 -6.30
C GLY A 188 -16.48 -1.97 -5.26
N LYS A 189 -15.37 -2.73 -5.16
CA LYS A 189 -15.21 -3.84 -4.20
C LYS A 189 -14.38 -3.44 -2.98
N LEU A 190 -13.32 -2.67 -3.19
CA LEU A 190 -12.46 -2.20 -2.10
C LEU A 190 -13.07 -0.99 -1.39
N TRP A 191 -12.79 -0.86 -0.08
CA TRP A 191 -13.23 0.26 0.76
C TRP A 191 -14.74 0.55 0.69
N GLY A 192 -15.56 -0.49 0.55
CA GLY A 192 -17.02 -0.37 0.40
C GLY A 192 -17.45 0.36 -0.87
N GLY A 193 -16.59 0.40 -1.90
CA GLY A 193 -16.87 1.06 -3.18
C GLY A 193 -16.81 2.59 -3.14
N LYS A 194 -16.22 3.17 -2.08
CA LYS A 194 -16.20 4.63 -1.86
C LYS A 194 -15.17 5.38 -2.70
N TYR A 195 -14.14 4.70 -3.19
CA TYR A 195 -12.98 5.35 -3.83
C TYR A 195 -12.60 4.65 -5.14
N ARG A 196 -12.12 5.44 -6.10
CA ARG A 196 -11.56 4.92 -7.36
C ARG A 196 -10.08 4.58 -7.29
N GLY A 197 -9.40 4.98 -6.22
CA GLY A 197 -7.95 4.89 -6.11
C GLY A 197 -7.43 5.50 -4.83
N GLN A 198 -6.11 5.69 -4.75
CA GLN A 198 -5.47 6.43 -3.66
C GLN A 198 -4.77 7.69 -4.16
N ARG A 199 -4.69 8.67 -3.27
CA ARG A 199 -3.92 9.90 -3.39
C ARG A 199 -2.94 9.91 -2.23
N GLN A 200 -1.66 9.80 -2.55
CA GLN A 200 -0.60 9.51 -1.58
C GLN A 200 0.42 10.65 -1.51
N HIS A 201 0.74 11.07 -0.29
CA HIS A 201 2.06 11.62 -0.02
C HIS A 201 2.98 10.48 0.44
N TRP A 202 4.27 10.57 0.12
CA TRP A 202 5.25 9.61 0.60
C TRP A 202 6.25 10.26 1.53
N VAL A 203 6.64 9.54 2.58
CA VAL A 203 7.63 9.98 3.57
C VAL A 203 8.83 9.05 3.51
N LEU A 204 10.01 9.63 3.31
CA LEU A 204 11.28 8.92 3.42
C LEU A 204 11.72 8.90 4.88
N MET A 205 11.95 7.72 5.42
CA MET A 205 12.40 7.52 6.80
C MET A 205 13.70 6.71 6.83
N ARG A 206 14.64 7.10 7.70
CA ARG A 206 15.83 6.31 8.02
C ARG A 206 15.53 5.41 9.20
N PHE A 207 15.71 4.11 9.03
CA PHE A 207 15.67 3.13 10.11
C PHE A 207 16.94 3.24 10.96
N THR A 208 16.76 3.30 12.28
CA THR A 208 17.83 3.45 13.28
C THR A 208 17.82 2.32 14.32
N GLY A 209 16.99 1.29 14.13
CA GLY A 209 16.95 0.09 14.96
C GLY A 209 17.74 -1.08 14.37
N GLU A 210 17.42 -2.28 14.85
CA GLU A 210 17.94 -3.56 14.37
C GLU A 210 16.81 -4.39 13.73
N ASP A 211 17.14 -5.38 12.89
CA ASP A 211 16.15 -6.24 12.22
C ASP A 211 15.16 -6.90 13.19
N ALA A 212 15.57 -7.13 14.45
CA ALA A 212 14.72 -7.69 15.51
C ALA A 212 13.59 -6.74 15.98
N ASP A 213 13.69 -5.45 15.67
CA ASP A 213 12.67 -4.44 15.98
C ASP A 213 11.53 -4.44 14.94
N VAL A 214 11.68 -5.16 13.83
CA VAL A 214 10.60 -5.38 12.86
C VAL A 214 9.72 -6.53 13.34
N ARG A 215 8.46 -6.23 13.62
CA ARG A 215 7.46 -7.14 14.19
C ARG A 215 6.16 -7.05 13.41
N LEU A 216 6.02 -7.89 12.38
CA LEU A 216 4.81 -7.93 11.54
C LEU A 216 3.56 -8.41 12.30
N ASP A 217 3.74 -9.01 13.47
CA ASP A 217 2.69 -9.47 14.39
C ASP A 217 2.27 -8.41 15.42
N ALA A 218 2.74 -7.17 15.28
CA ALA A 218 2.44 -6.08 16.22
C ALA A 218 0.99 -5.56 16.12
N HIS A 219 0.29 -5.82 15.03
CA HIS A 219 -1.10 -5.43 14.79
C HIS A 219 -1.94 -6.62 14.31
N ASP A 220 -3.24 -6.59 14.63
CA ASP A 220 -4.21 -7.61 14.19
C ASP A 220 -5.38 -6.95 13.43
N PRO A 221 -5.63 -7.33 12.16
CA PRO A 221 -4.87 -8.30 11.38
C PRO A 221 -3.50 -7.78 10.88
N PRO A 222 -2.50 -8.65 10.72
CA PRO A 222 -1.22 -8.25 10.13
C PRO A 222 -1.37 -7.97 8.63
N GLU A 223 -0.74 -6.90 8.14
CA GLU A 223 -0.74 -6.54 6.71
C GLU A 223 0.26 -7.41 5.90
N PHE A 224 1.42 -7.69 6.50
CA PHE A 224 2.51 -8.46 5.89
C PHE A 224 2.75 -9.78 6.61
N PHE A 225 3.20 -10.80 5.86
CA PHE A 225 3.59 -12.09 6.45
C PHE A 225 5.09 -12.40 6.32
N GLU A 226 5.78 -11.75 5.39
CA GLU A 226 7.23 -11.80 5.20
C GLU A 226 7.76 -10.39 4.93
N TRP A 227 9.02 -10.14 5.26
CA TRP A 227 9.68 -8.86 4.95
C TRP A 227 11.15 -9.08 4.56
N LYS A 228 11.71 -8.11 3.84
CA LYS A 228 13.16 -8.06 3.54
C LYS A 228 13.63 -6.64 3.24
N TRP A 229 14.93 -6.43 3.36
CA TRP A 229 15.62 -5.28 2.80
C TRP A 229 15.90 -5.51 1.31
N LEU A 230 15.54 -4.56 0.45
CA LEU A 230 15.65 -4.66 -1.00
C LEU A 230 16.43 -3.46 -1.57
N GLU A 231 17.22 -3.72 -2.62
CA GLU A 231 17.80 -2.64 -3.42
C GLU A 231 16.70 -1.76 -4.03
N PRO A 232 16.76 -0.43 -3.91
CA PRO A 232 15.70 0.47 -4.36
C PRO A 232 15.30 0.25 -5.83
N GLU A 233 16.26 -0.06 -6.70
CA GLU A 233 16.04 -0.23 -8.15
C GLU A 233 15.15 -1.43 -8.50
N LEU A 234 15.04 -2.41 -7.60
CA LEU A 234 14.24 -3.61 -7.80
C LEU A 234 12.76 -3.42 -7.42
N LEU A 235 12.43 -2.36 -6.68
CA LEU A 235 11.07 -2.09 -6.19
C LEU A 235 10.00 -2.07 -7.30
N PRO A 236 10.21 -1.42 -8.47
CA PRO A 236 9.19 -1.39 -9.52
C PRO A 236 8.90 -2.75 -10.16
N GLU A 237 9.76 -3.75 -9.96
CA GLU A 237 9.59 -5.11 -10.50
C GLU A 237 8.77 -6.00 -9.57
N LEU A 238 8.78 -5.71 -8.26
CA LEU A 238 8.12 -6.54 -7.25
C LEU A 238 6.75 -6.02 -6.79
N ILE A 239 6.43 -4.76 -7.10
CA ILE A 239 5.13 -4.16 -6.80
C ILE A 239 4.10 -4.47 -7.89
N VAL A 240 2.83 -4.57 -7.48
CA VAL A 240 1.67 -4.72 -8.38
C VAL A 240 1.71 -3.70 -9.55
N PRO A 241 1.34 -4.11 -10.78
CA PRO A 241 1.54 -3.30 -11.99
C PRO A 241 1.00 -1.86 -11.91
N PHE A 242 -0.19 -1.67 -11.35
CA PHE A 242 -0.86 -0.36 -11.30
C PHE A 242 -0.18 0.64 -10.34
N LYS A 243 0.64 0.17 -9.39
CA LYS A 243 1.42 1.04 -8.49
C LYS A 243 2.85 1.32 -8.98
N ARG A 244 3.32 0.66 -10.04
CA ARG A 244 4.72 0.80 -10.51
C ARG A 244 5.12 2.24 -10.83
N ARG A 245 4.20 3.04 -11.38
CA ARG A 245 4.47 4.46 -11.66
C ARG A 245 4.71 5.26 -10.39
N VAL A 246 3.91 5.02 -9.35
CA VAL A 246 4.08 5.67 -8.03
C VAL A 246 5.46 5.33 -7.47
N TYR A 247 5.84 4.05 -7.50
CA TYR A 247 7.13 3.61 -6.97
C TYR A 247 8.31 4.23 -7.71
N ARG A 248 8.24 4.33 -9.05
CA ARG A 248 9.27 5.04 -9.83
C ARG A 248 9.38 6.52 -9.46
N ALA A 249 8.25 7.20 -9.26
CA ALA A 249 8.25 8.61 -8.87
C ALA A 249 8.86 8.83 -7.48
N VAL A 250 8.51 7.97 -6.50
CA VAL A 250 9.10 7.99 -5.15
C VAL A 250 10.61 7.78 -5.21
N LEU A 251 11.06 6.78 -5.98
CA LEU A 251 12.49 6.50 -6.16
C LEU A 251 13.23 7.67 -6.80
N GLU A 252 12.67 8.25 -7.86
CA GLU A 252 13.27 9.39 -8.54
C GLU A 252 13.39 10.60 -7.60
N GLU A 253 12.37 10.87 -6.81
CA GLU A 253 12.35 12.01 -5.88
C GLU A 253 13.33 11.84 -4.72
N PHE A 254 13.50 10.61 -4.21
CA PHE A 254 14.34 10.32 -3.04
C PHE A 254 15.75 9.81 -3.37
N ALA A 255 16.08 9.56 -4.65
CA ALA A 255 17.37 8.99 -5.06
C ALA A 255 18.60 9.72 -4.50
N GLY A 256 18.54 11.05 -4.36
CA GLY A 256 19.65 11.85 -3.83
C GLY A 256 19.77 11.87 -2.30
N LEU A 257 18.89 11.18 -1.58
CA LEU A 257 18.79 11.22 -0.12
C LEU A 257 19.05 9.87 0.56
N ILE A 258 19.11 8.78 -0.24
CA ILE A 258 19.16 7.41 0.27
C ILE A 258 20.57 6.83 0.25
#